data_AF-A0A8C2DMF7-F1
#
_entry.id   AF-A0A8C2DMF7-F1
#
_cell.length_a   1.000
_cell.length_b   1.000
_cell.length_c   1.000
_cell.angle_alpha   90.00
_cell.angle_beta   90.00
_cell.angle_gamma   90.00
#
_symmetry.space_group_name_H-M   'P 1'
#
loop_
_entity.id
_entity.type
_entity.pdbx_description
1 polymer ?
#
loop_
_entity_poly.entity_id
_entity_poly.type
_entity_poly.pdbx_seq_one_letter_code
_entity_poly.pdbx_strand_id
1 'polypeptide(L)'
;MAAEFLVMLYEYSPLFYITVIAVCFIITVAVVLGWFGFDVPVILRSSDETESLIAVSERRMVQVTNPLALEMGSTAAGTVTGGVILRPYCLEDCILSCFWGCGVQALQTALQSHQCGLRLRTPEQFQEALELNYHHHQSFNIHKEEKEECFTLIPPDLGVTHFGLLPRDRYPLVAVLTLANPETRDNYNIVASVTVLHVPDDKYRLSARILFQYLLTAHGNLYDLKPLFMSADNSNLSGTTEPSTSTQGAEPQPERPGEKWEESDTEGEWPDVQGKDCVVCQNAPINRVLLPCRHACVCDGCVCHFQHCPICRAFVLESFALANQQVRDEEEEEDLED
;
A
#
# COMPACT_ATOMS: atom_id res chain seq x y z
N MET A 1 -33.75 -1.49 -59.10
CA MET A 1 -32.44 -1.07 -59.65
C MET A 1 -31.26 -1.27 -58.69
N ALA A 2 -31.07 -0.50 -57.60
CA ALA A 2 -29.90 -0.71 -56.72
C ALA A 2 -29.92 -2.02 -55.91
N ALA A 3 -31.10 -2.42 -55.42
CA ALA A 3 -31.28 -3.67 -54.67
C ALA A 3 -31.15 -4.92 -55.57
N GLU A 4 -31.59 -4.85 -56.83
CA GLU A 4 -31.47 -5.96 -57.80
C GLU A 4 -30.03 -6.10 -58.31
N PHE A 5 -29.28 -4.99 -58.43
CA PHE A 5 -27.85 -5.02 -58.73
C PHE A 5 -27.03 -5.66 -57.60
N LEU A 6 -27.42 -5.40 -56.34
CA LEU A 6 -26.80 -6.03 -55.17
C LEU A 6 -27.04 -7.54 -55.11
N VAL A 7 -28.26 -7.98 -55.43
CA VAL A 7 -28.60 -9.42 -55.48
C VAL A 7 -27.87 -10.13 -56.63
N MET A 8 -27.76 -9.49 -57.81
CA MET A 8 -27.00 -10.03 -58.95
C MET A 8 -25.48 -10.05 -58.72
N LEU A 9 -24.93 -9.09 -57.97
CA LEU A 9 -23.51 -9.10 -57.53
C LEU A 9 -23.25 -10.18 -56.48
N TYR A 10 -24.26 -10.51 -55.67
CA TYR A 10 -24.18 -11.54 -54.62
C TYR A 10 -24.14 -12.96 -55.18
N GLU A 11 -24.80 -13.20 -56.32
CA GLU A 11 -24.87 -14.52 -56.96
C GLU A 11 -23.69 -14.85 -57.91
N TYR A 12 -22.95 -13.85 -58.42
CA TYR A 12 -21.96 -14.10 -59.48
C TYR A 12 -20.70 -13.24 -59.42
N SER A 13 -19.93 -13.28 -58.32
CA SER A 13 -18.49 -13.06 -58.44
C SER A 13 -17.71 -13.52 -57.20
N PRO A 14 -16.77 -14.49 -57.33
CA PRO A 14 -15.81 -14.78 -56.27
C PRO A 14 -15.04 -13.52 -55.83
N LEU A 15 -14.84 -12.57 -56.74
CA LEU A 15 -14.14 -11.32 -56.47
C LEU A 15 -14.91 -10.43 -55.49
N PHE A 16 -16.24 -10.43 -55.52
CA PHE A 16 -17.04 -9.65 -54.57
C PHE A 16 -16.84 -10.18 -53.14
N TYR A 17 -16.93 -11.50 -52.93
CA TYR A 17 -16.64 -12.10 -51.63
C TYR A 17 -15.20 -11.86 -51.17
N ILE A 18 -14.22 -11.98 -52.07
CA ILE A 18 -12.81 -11.68 -51.77
C ILE A 18 -12.66 -10.21 -51.33
N THR A 19 -13.31 -9.27 -52.01
CA THR A 19 -13.24 -7.85 -51.64
C THR A 19 -13.88 -7.56 -50.29
N VAL A 20 -15.03 -8.17 -49.99
CA VAL A 20 -15.70 -8.02 -48.69
C VAL A 20 -14.85 -8.60 -47.57
N ILE A 21 -14.26 -9.79 -47.76
CA ILE A 21 -13.38 -10.42 -46.77
C ILE A 21 -12.10 -9.58 -46.56
N ALA A 22 -11.49 -9.08 -47.64
CA ALA A 22 -10.31 -8.23 -47.55
C ALA A 22 -10.61 -6.92 -46.80
N VAL A 23 -11.73 -6.26 -47.10
CA VAL A 23 -12.17 -5.04 -46.39
C VAL A 23 -12.43 -5.35 -44.92
N CYS A 24 -13.10 -6.47 -44.62
CA CYS A 24 -13.35 -6.89 -43.24
C CYS A 24 -12.02 -7.16 -42.49
N PHE A 25 -11.06 -7.82 -43.14
CA PHE A 25 -9.73 -8.05 -42.59
C PHE A 25 -8.98 -6.74 -42.30
N ILE A 26 -8.97 -5.79 -43.25
CA ILE A 26 -8.33 -4.48 -43.06
C ILE A 26 -9.01 -3.69 -41.93
N ILE A 27 -10.33 -3.72 -41.83
CA ILE A 27 -11.05 -3.09 -40.71
C ILE A 27 -10.70 -3.78 -39.40
N THR A 28 -10.67 -5.11 -39.34
CA THR A 28 -10.26 -5.82 -38.12
C THR A 28 -8.82 -5.55 -37.75
N VAL A 29 -7.90 -5.46 -38.71
CA VAL A 29 -6.50 -5.09 -38.47
C VAL A 29 -6.39 -3.64 -38.02
N ALA A 30 -7.17 -2.71 -38.58
CA ALA A 30 -7.18 -1.31 -38.15
C ALA A 30 -7.81 -1.15 -36.76
N VAL A 31 -8.84 -1.94 -36.43
CA VAL A 31 -9.44 -1.98 -35.08
C VAL A 31 -8.48 -2.63 -34.11
N VAL A 32 -7.82 -3.73 -34.46
CA VAL A 32 -6.78 -4.36 -33.64
C VAL A 32 -5.62 -3.38 -33.47
N LEU A 33 -5.03 -2.83 -34.53
CA LEU A 33 -3.92 -1.86 -34.41
C LEU A 33 -4.32 -0.53 -33.76
N GLY A 34 -5.59 -0.13 -33.83
CA GLY A 34 -6.11 1.08 -33.17
C GLY A 34 -6.50 0.83 -31.71
N TRP A 35 -6.96 -0.37 -31.37
CA TRP A 35 -7.30 -0.78 -30.01
C TRP A 35 -6.07 -1.26 -29.23
N PHE A 36 -5.10 -1.85 -29.94
CA PHE A 36 -3.70 -2.05 -29.54
C PHE A 36 -2.82 -0.86 -29.94
N GLY A 37 -3.41 0.28 -30.29
CA GLY A 37 -2.68 1.50 -30.56
C GLY A 37 -1.84 1.84 -29.33
N PHE A 38 -0.52 1.64 -29.49
CA PHE A 38 0.56 1.95 -28.55
C PHE A 38 0.85 0.99 -27.38
N ASP A 39 0.50 -0.29 -27.43
CA ASP A 39 1.03 -1.26 -26.44
C ASP A 39 1.27 -2.66 -27.02
N VAL A 40 2.26 -2.79 -27.91
CA VAL A 40 2.87 -4.07 -28.27
C VAL A 40 4.36 -4.04 -27.90
N PRO A 41 4.85 -5.02 -27.12
CA PRO A 41 6.24 -5.05 -26.67
C PRO A 41 7.17 -5.35 -27.84
N VAL A 42 8.01 -4.38 -28.20
CA VAL A 42 9.08 -4.55 -29.18
C VAL A 42 10.19 -5.38 -28.55
N ILE A 43 10.11 -6.71 -28.67
CA ILE A 43 11.19 -7.65 -28.29
C ILE A 43 12.24 -7.79 -29.41
N LEU A 44 12.09 -7.13 -30.56
CA LEU A 44 13.07 -7.18 -31.65
C LEU A 44 13.26 -5.80 -32.30
N ARG A 45 13.98 -4.90 -31.62
CA ARG A 45 14.71 -3.81 -32.28
C ARG A 45 16.07 -3.62 -31.63
N SER A 46 17.02 -4.44 -32.05
CA SER A 46 18.44 -4.11 -32.01
C SER A 46 18.76 -3.22 -33.23
N SER A 47 18.79 -1.90 -33.06
CA SER A 47 19.61 -0.96 -33.82
C SER A 47 19.18 0.46 -33.46
N ASP A 48 19.97 1.07 -32.58
CA ASP A 48 20.61 2.36 -32.84
C ASP A 48 19.74 3.41 -33.57
N GLU A 49 18.63 3.79 -32.96
CA GLU A 49 17.93 5.04 -33.30
C GLU A 49 17.61 5.74 -31.99
N THR A 50 18.14 6.95 -31.86
CA THR A 50 17.98 7.87 -30.75
C THR A 50 16.55 8.40 -30.72
N GLU A 51 15.56 7.53 -30.49
CA GLU A 51 14.24 7.99 -30.08
C GLU A 51 14.39 8.58 -28.69
N SER A 52 14.21 9.90 -28.62
CA SER A 52 14.16 10.66 -27.37
C SER A 52 13.03 10.10 -26.52
N LEU A 53 13.32 9.05 -25.75
CA LEU A 53 12.51 8.63 -24.63
C LEU A 53 12.39 9.88 -23.77
N ILE A 54 11.17 10.42 -23.69
CA ILE A 54 10.86 11.55 -22.81
C ILE A 54 11.41 11.17 -21.44
N ALA A 55 12.46 11.86 -21.00
CA ALA A 55 13.11 11.55 -19.75
C ALA A 55 12.05 11.61 -18.66
N VAL A 56 11.90 10.51 -17.91
CA VAL A 56 10.97 10.43 -16.79
C VAL A 56 11.25 11.60 -15.87
N SER A 57 10.28 12.50 -15.69
CA SER A 57 10.51 13.69 -14.89
C SER A 57 10.75 13.32 -13.44
N GLU A 58 11.80 13.87 -12.86
CA GLU A 58 12.16 13.62 -11.47
C GLU A 58 11.33 14.51 -10.53
N ARG A 59 10.66 13.87 -9.58
CA ARG A 59 10.00 14.50 -8.45
C ARG A 59 10.99 14.55 -7.29
N ARG A 60 11.22 15.75 -6.74
CA ARG A 60 12.04 15.90 -5.54
C ARG A 60 11.26 15.41 -4.32
N MET A 61 11.86 14.50 -3.57
CA MET A 61 11.31 14.07 -2.28
C MET A 61 11.49 15.19 -1.24
N VAL A 62 10.45 15.43 -0.44
CA VAL A 62 10.49 16.36 0.68
C VAL A 62 10.39 15.56 1.96
N GLN A 63 11.36 15.73 2.86
CA GLN A 63 11.30 15.11 4.17
C GLN A 63 10.23 15.81 5.02
N VAL A 64 9.30 15.02 5.55
CA VAL A 64 8.30 15.48 6.51
C VAL A 64 8.36 14.57 7.73
N THR A 65 8.65 15.15 8.89
CA THR A 65 8.65 14.41 10.15
C THR A 65 7.22 14.08 10.54
N ASN A 66 6.91 12.79 10.63
CA ASN A 66 5.63 12.32 11.16
C ASN A 66 5.77 12.01 12.66
N PRO A 67 5.16 12.81 13.55
CA PRO A 67 5.20 12.55 14.98
C PRO A 67 4.29 11.41 15.43
N LEU A 68 3.41 10.91 14.54
CA LEU A 68 2.31 9.98 14.87
C LEU A 68 2.36 8.74 13.96
N ALA A 69 2.90 7.63 14.46
CA ALA A 69 2.85 6.35 13.78
C ALA A 69 2.06 5.33 14.62
N LEU A 70 1.37 4.42 13.93
CA LEU A 70 0.58 3.36 14.56
C LEU A 70 0.80 2.07 13.79
N GLU A 71 1.14 1.01 14.50
CA GLU A 71 1.25 -0.34 13.95
C GLU A 71 0.29 -1.29 14.66
N MET A 72 0.02 -2.43 14.02
CA MET A 72 -0.75 -3.51 14.61
C MET A 72 0.21 -4.45 15.35
N GLY A 73 -0.13 -4.84 16.59
CA GLY A 73 0.70 -5.74 17.40
C GLY A 73 0.83 -7.14 16.78
N SER A 74 1.96 -7.81 17.04
CA SER A 74 2.37 -9.07 16.40
C SER A 74 1.46 -10.27 16.70
N THR A 75 0.68 -10.22 17.79
CA THR A 75 -0.25 -11.29 18.20
C THR A 75 -1.62 -11.14 17.52
N ALA A 76 -1.63 -10.75 16.24
CA ALA A 76 -2.78 -10.27 15.45
C ALA A 76 -3.82 -11.35 15.06
N ALA A 77 -4.25 -12.18 16.01
CA ALA A 77 -5.53 -12.87 15.94
C ALA A 77 -6.63 -12.06 16.68
N GLY A 78 -6.55 -10.73 16.58
CA GLY A 78 -7.55 -9.86 17.18
C GLY A 78 -8.89 -10.05 16.49
N THR A 79 -9.86 -10.64 17.19
CA THR A 79 -11.24 -10.76 16.72
C THR A 79 -12.09 -9.67 17.36
N VAL A 80 -13.29 -9.41 16.83
CA VAL A 80 -14.23 -8.48 17.47
C VAL A 80 -14.42 -8.80 18.96
N THR A 81 -14.50 -10.08 19.31
CA THR A 81 -14.66 -10.54 20.70
C THR A 81 -13.34 -10.62 21.48
N GLY A 82 -12.21 -10.78 20.79
CA GLY A 82 -10.88 -10.93 21.39
C GLY A 82 -10.11 -9.63 21.55
N GLY A 83 -10.61 -8.52 20.97
CA GLY A 83 -9.97 -7.22 21.00
C GLY A 83 -8.80 -7.12 20.02
N VAL A 84 -8.23 -5.93 19.92
CA VAL A 84 -7.12 -5.61 19.02
C VAL A 84 -6.04 -4.91 19.82
N ILE A 85 -4.79 -5.32 19.59
CA ILE A 85 -3.61 -4.68 20.15
C ILE A 85 -3.03 -3.72 19.11
N LEU A 86 -2.88 -2.47 19.51
CA LEU A 86 -2.31 -1.40 18.71
C LEU A 86 -1.02 -0.92 19.37
N ARG A 87 0.03 -0.68 18.57
CA ARG A 87 1.30 -0.16 19.06
C ARG A 87 1.53 1.24 18.49
N PRO A 88 1.29 2.30 19.28
CA PRO A 88 1.61 3.66 18.86
C PRO A 88 3.13 3.91 18.98
N TYR A 89 3.65 4.67 18.04
CA TYR A 89 5.02 5.17 18.02
C TYR A 89 4.95 6.68 17.87
N CYS A 90 5.11 7.39 18.99
CA CYS A 90 4.89 8.83 19.08
C CYS A 90 6.19 9.55 19.44
N LEU A 91 6.45 10.68 18.77
CA LEU A 91 7.60 11.54 19.12
C LEU A 91 7.30 12.50 20.28
N GLU A 92 6.04 12.66 20.64
CA GLU A 92 5.52 13.54 21.68
C GLU A 92 4.35 12.85 22.40
N ASP A 93 3.90 13.41 23.51
CA ASP A 93 2.71 12.91 24.20
C ASP A 93 1.47 13.02 23.30
N CYS A 94 0.75 11.90 23.17
CA CYS A 94 -0.35 11.74 22.23
C CYS A 94 -1.59 11.14 22.91
N ILE A 95 -2.73 11.32 22.27
CA ILE A 95 -3.99 10.68 22.62
C ILE A 95 -4.37 9.76 21.47
N LEU A 96 -4.51 8.47 21.77
CA LEU A 96 -5.04 7.45 20.87
C LEU A 96 -6.52 7.26 21.15
N SER A 97 -7.38 7.61 20.20
CA SER A 97 -8.82 7.40 20.25
C SER A 97 -9.25 6.29 19.30
N CYS A 98 -9.82 5.22 19.84
CA CYS A 98 -10.30 4.04 19.13
C CYS A 98 -11.82 4.07 19.00
N PHE A 99 -12.32 4.12 17.76
CA PHE A 99 -13.75 4.13 17.42
C PHE A 99 -14.15 2.81 16.77
N TRP A 100 -14.95 2.02 17.46
CA TRP A 100 -15.47 0.75 16.95
C TRP A 100 -16.78 0.95 16.17
N GLY A 101 -16.92 0.30 15.03
CA GLY A 101 -18.13 0.37 14.20
C GLY A 101 -18.41 1.74 13.60
N CYS A 102 -17.36 2.49 13.29
CA CYS A 102 -17.45 3.83 12.73
C CYS A 102 -18.12 3.81 11.35
N GLY A 103 -19.13 4.65 11.13
CA GLY A 103 -19.80 4.79 9.84
C GLY A 103 -18.84 5.26 8.74
N VAL A 104 -18.80 4.55 7.62
CA VAL A 104 -17.90 4.85 6.48
C VAL A 104 -18.18 6.27 5.95
N GLN A 105 -19.45 6.63 5.77
CA GLN A 105 -19.85 7.95 5.31
C GLN A 105 -19.54 9.05 6.33
N ALA A 106 -19.72 8.76 7.63
CA ALA A 106 -19.41 9.71 8.69
C ALA A 106 -17.90 10.01 8.73
N LEU A 107 -17.05 8.98 8.65
CA LEU A 107 -15.60 9.16 8.57
C LEU A 107 -15.21 9.98 7.33
N GLN A 108 -15.76 9.66 6.16
CA GLN A 108 -15.47 10.42 4.93
C GLN A 108 -15.90 11.88 5.05
N THR A 109 -17.06 12.14 5.64
CA THR A 109 -17.57 13.50 5.86
C THR A 109 -16.67 14.27 6.82
N ALA A 110 -16.23 13.63 7.92
CA ALA A 110 -15.28 14.21 8.86
C ALA A 110 -13.95 14.56 8.16
N LEU A 111 -13.38 13.64 7.38
CA LEU A 111 -12.14 13.87 6.62
C LEU A 111 -12.30 14.99 5.57
N GLN A 112 -13.45 15.10 4.91
CA GLN A 112 -13.75 16.19 3.98
C GLN A 112 -13.92 17.53 4.70
N SER A 113 -14.58 17.54 5.86
CA SER A 113 -14.74 18.75 6.68
C SER A 113 -13.38 19.35 7.08
N HIS A 114 -12.38 18.48 7.32
CA HIS A 114 -11.01 18.90 7.56
C HIS A 114 -10.41 19.68 6.40
N GLN A 115 -10.65 19.22 5.17
CA GLN A 115 -10.21 19.92 3.96
C GLN A 115 -10.95 21.24 3.77
N CYS A 116 -12.25 21.28 4.07
CA CYS A 116 -13.11 22.44 3.86
C CYS A 116 -13.00 23.54 4.94
N GLY A 117 -12.34 23.28 6.08
CA GLY A 117 -12.03 24.32 7.07
C GLY A 117 -12.04 23.88 8.53
N LEU A 118 -12.73 22.79 8.88
CA LEU A 118 -12.84 22.31 10.25
C LEU A 118 -11.58 21.54 10.66
N ARG A 119 -10.62 22.21 11.33
CA ARG A 119 -9.34 21.57 11.66
C ARG A 119 -9.50 20.56 12.80
N LEU A 120 -9.60 19.29 12.45
CA LEU A 120 -9.56 18.14 13.36
C LEU A 120 -8.16 17.98 14.00
N ARG A 121 -7.92 18.68 15.10
CA ARG A 121 -6.64 18.66 15.84
C ARG A 121 -6.73 17.95 17.19
N THR A 122 -7.93 17.80 17.71
CA THR A 122 -8.18 17.20 19.03
C THR A 122 -9.14 16.02 18.91
N PRO A 123 -9.11 15.08 19.88
CA PRO A 123 -9.99 13.93 19.85
C PRO A 123 -11.46 14.35 19.96
N GLU A 124 -11.78 15.42 20.70
CA GLU A 124 -13.14 15.94 20.85
C GLU A 124 -13.69 16.47 19.52
N GLN A 125 -12.87 17.23 18.76
CA GLN A 125 -13.24 17.72 17.44
C GLN A 125 -13.50 16.58 16.47
N PHE A 126 -12.68 15.52 16.54
CA PHE A 126 -12.87 14.34 15.71
C PHE A 126 -14.16 13.60 16.09
N GLN A 127 -14.43 13.46 17.39
CA GLN A 127 -15.64 12.83 17.90
C GLN A 127 -16.91 13.60 17.51
N GLU A 128 -16.87 14.93 17.58
CA GLU A 128 -17.95 15.82 17.11
C GLU A 128 -18.17 15.67 15.60
N ALA A 129 -17.10 15.66 14.80
CA ALA A 129 -17.18 15.49 13.36
C ALA A 129 -17.71 14.13 12.91
N LEU A 130 -17.58 13.09 13.74
CA LEU A 130 -18.21 11.78 13.51
C LEU A 130 -19.70 11.75 13.84
N GLU A 131 -20.24 12.80 14.49
CA GLU A 131 -21.67 12.91 14.86
C GLU A 131 -22.19 11.69 15.64
N LEU A 132 -21.36 11.13 16.53
CA LEU A 132 -21.67 9.91 17.30
C LEU A 132 -21.98 8.67 16.44
N ASN A 133 -21.58 8.63 15.16
CA ASN A 133 -21.77 7.48 14.27
C ASN A 133 -20.74 6.35 14.51
N TYR A 134 -20.67 5.85 15.73
CA TYR A 134 -19.84 4.70 16.14
C TYR A 134 -20.54 3.91 17.25
N HIS A 135 -20.13 2.67 17.50
CA HIS A 135 -20.72 1.81 18.54
C HIS A 135 -20.03 1.98 19.90
N HIS A 136 -18.71 2.10 19.90
CA HIS A 136 -17.92 2.25 21.12
C HIS A 136 -16.71 3.15 20.89
N HIS A 137 -16.36 3.93 21.90
CA HIS A 137 -15.19 4.82 21.89
C HIS A 137 -14.36 4.57 23.15
N GLN A 138 -13.05 4.41 22.96
CA GLN A 138 -12.07 4.26 24.02
C GLN A 138 -10.87 5.15 23.70
N SER A 139 -10.31 5.82 24.71
CA SER A 139 -9.13 6.68 24.54
C SER A 139 -8.01 6.28 25.49
N PHE A 140 -6.77 6.42 25.02
CA PHE A 140 -5.54 6.13 25.76
C PHE A 140 -4.61 7.35 25.68
N ASN A 141 -3.98 7.70 26.80
CA ASN A 141 -2.90 8.68 26.82
C ASN A 141 -1.58 7.94 26.60
N ILE A 142 -0.83 8.36 25.60
CA ILE A 142 0.44 7.76 25.19
C ILE A 142 1.54 8.74 25.52
N HIS A 143 2.48 8.31 26.36
CA HIS A 143 3.64 9.12 26.71
C HIS A 143 4.78 8.88 25.73
N LYS A 144 5.56 9.93 25.45
CA LYS A 144 6.69 9.91 24.48
C LYS A 144 7.70 8.78 24.70
N GLU A 145 7.92 8.37 25.94
CA GLU A 145 8.96 7.41 26.34
C GLU A 145 8.42 5.96 26.43
N GLU A 146 7.10 5.80 26.37
CA GLU A 146 6.44 4.52 26.59
C GLU A 146 6.12 3.84 25.24
N LYS A 147 6.76 2.68 25.00
CA LYS A 147 6.42 1.78 23.89
C LYS A 147 5.34 0.78 24.29
N GLU A 148 4.34 1.24 25.05
CA GLU A 148 3.28 0.38 25.54
C GLU A 148 2.32 -0.04 24.43
N GLU A 149 1.85 -1.29 24.52
CA GLU A 149 0.81 -1.81 23.64
C GLU A 149 -0.57 -1.41 24.18
N CYS A 150 -1.40 -0.82 23.32
CA CYS A 150 -2.77 -0.44 23.66
C CYS A 150 -3.73 -1.56 23.26
N PHE A 151 -4.41 -2.15 24.23
CA PHE A 151 -5.46 -3.13 23.99
C PHE A 151 -6.85 -2.46 23.96
N THR A 152 -7.53 -2.54 22.82
CA THR A 152 -8.91 -2.05 22.66
C THR A 152 -9.86 -3.19 22.33
N LEU A 153 -11.06 -3.16 22.91
CA LEU A 153 -12.07 -4.19 22.78
C LEU A 153 -13.46 -3.55 22.74
N ILE A 154 -14.34 -4.08 21.89
CA ILE A 154 -15.76 -3.70 21.95
C ILE A 154 -16.42 -4.39 23.16
N PRO A 155 -17.07 -3.64 24.07
CA PRO A 155 -17.71 -4.22 25.23
C PRO A 155 -18.75 -5.31 24.84
N PRO A 156 -18.72 -6.49 25.46
CA PRO A 156 -19.57 -7.62 25.08
C PRO A 156 -21.07 -7.36 25.33
N ASP A 157 -21.41 -6.44 26.22
CA ASP A 157 -22.77 -5.97 26.53
C ASP A 157 -23.46 -5.28 25.36
N LEU A 158 -22.70 -4.74 24.41
CA LEU A 158 -23.26 -4.15 23.18
C LEU A 158 -23.76 -5.21 22.19
N GLY A 159 -23.39 -6.48 22.37
CA GLY A 159 -23.87 -7.60 21.53
C GLY A 159 -23.47 -7.51 20.06
N VAL A 160 -22.47 -6.69 19.70
CA VAL A 160 -22.02 -6.51 18.32
C VAL A 160 -21.05 -7.63 17.97
N THR A 161 -21.48 -8.55 17.09
CA THR A 161 -20.63 -9.67 16.61
C THR A 161 -20.19 -9.52 15.15
N HIS A 162 -20.75 -8.55 14.42
CA HIS A 162 -20.40 -8.27 13.03
C HIS A 162 -20.74 -6.84 12.61
N PHE A 163 -20.07 -6.32 11.57
CA PHE A 163 -20.32 -4.96 11.02
C PHE A 163 -20.98 -4.98 9.64
N GLY A 164 -21.91 -5.91 9.40
CA GLY A 164 -22.69 -5.98 8.17
C GLY A 164 -22.08 -6.83 7.06
N LEU A 165 -22.76 -6.87 5.91
CA LEU A 165 -22.32 -7.58 4.71
C LEU A 165 -21.45 -6.66 3.84
N LEU A 166 -20.75 -7.24 2.86
CA LEU A 166 -20.02 -6.46 1.86
C LEU A 166 -20.97 -5.92 0.77
N PRO A 167 -20.77 -4.69 0.27
CA PRO A 167 -19.86 -3.67 0.79
C PRO A 167 -20.34 -3.13 2.15
N ARG A 168 -19.42 -3.00 3.12
CA ARG A 168 -19.76 -2.55 4.48
C ARG A 168 -20.09 -1.07 4.51
N ASP A 169 -21.04 -0.71 5.38
CA ASP A 169 -21.38 0.66 5.74
C ASP A 169 -20.63 1.15 6.99
N ARG A 170 -19.99 0.24 7.72
CA ARG A 170 -19.21 0.52 8.94
C ARG A 170 -17.84 -0.14 8.93
N TYR A 171 -16.82 0.63 9.31
CA TYR A 171 -15.49 0.11 9.59
C TYR A 171 -15.47 -0.52 10.98
N PRO A 172 -14.90 -1.75 11.13
CA PRO A 172 -14.79 -2.39 12.43
C PRO A 172 -14.07 -1.52 13.47
N LEU A 173 -12.95 -0.92 13.10
CA LEU A 173 -12.15 -0.07 13.97
C LEU A 173 -11.52 1.08 13.18
N VAL A 174 -11.63 2.29 13.72
CA VAL A 174 -10.91 3.48 13.28
C VAL A 174 -10.12 4.01 14.47
N ALA A 175 -8.80 4.04 14.36
CA ALA A 175 -7.90 4.56 15.38
C ALA A 175 -7.39 5.93 14.96
N VAL A 176 -7.45 6.91 15.86
CA VAL A 176 -7.03 8.29 15.61
C VAL A 176 -5.99 8.67 16.65
N LEU A 177 -4.80 9.03 16.19
CA LEU A 177 -3.76 9.63 17.02
C LEU A 177 -3.79 11.15 16.84
N THR A 178 -3.74 11.87 17.96
CA THR A 178 -3.62 13.33 18.02
C THR A 178 -2.59 13.73 19.06
N LEU A 179 -1.93 14.87 18.88
CA LEU A 179 -1.01 15.41 19.88
C LEU A 179 -1.80 15.88 21.12
N ALA A 180 -1.35 15.49 22.32
CA ALA A 180 -2.03 15.83 23.57
C ALA A 180 -1.88 17.32 23.91
N ASN A 181 -0.65 17.83 23.84
CA ASN A 181 -0.31 19.17 24.30
C ASN A 181 -0.45 20.22 23.18
N PRO A 182 -1.04 21.40 23.46
CA PRO A 182 -1.19 22.45 22.46
C PRO A 182 0.14 23.08 22.04
N GLU A 183 1.12 23.18 22.94
CA GLU A 183 2.42 23.79 22.65
C GLU A 183 3.22 22.98 21.62
N THR A 184 3.12 21.65 21.66
CA THR A 184 3.78 20.78 20.69
C THR A 184 3.07 20.76 19.34
N ARG A 185 1.76 21.09 19.28
CA ARG A 185 1.00 21.11 18.02
C ARG A 185 1.52 22.13 17.02
N ASP A 186 2.05 23.25 17.47
CA ASP A 186 2.56 24.29 16.57
C ASP A 186 3.94 23.94 15.98
N ASN A 187 4.63 22.94 16.54
CA ASN A 187 5.93 22.49 16.07
C ASN A 187 5.84 21.51 14.89
N TYR A 188 4.67 20.91 14.64
CA TYR A 188 4.48 19.90 13.61
C TYR A 188 3.42 20.30 12.59
N ASN A 189 3.68 20.01 11.31
CA ASN A 189 2.69 20.19 10.26
C ASN A 189 1.59 19.11 10.32
N ILE A 190 1.93 17.90 10.78
CA ILE A 190 0.97 16.79 10.93
C ILE A 190 0.28 16.94 12.28
N VAL A 191 -1.05 17.04 12.26
CA VAL A 191 -1.87 17.27 13.46
C VAL A 191 -2.60 16.01 13.94
N ALA A 192 -2.88 15.08 13.04
CA ALA A 192 -3.55 13.83 13.37
C ALA A 192 -3.19 12.72 12.36
N SER A 193 -3.21 11.49 12.85
CA SER A 193 -3.05 10.28 12.05
C SER A 193 -4.27 9.39 12.24
N VAL A 194 -4.97 9.06 11.15
CA VAL A 194 -6.20 8.28 11.13
C VAL A 194 -5.93 6.95 10.46
N THR A 195 -6.00 5.86 11.23
CA THR A 195 -5.77 4.50 10.76
C THR A 195 -7.09 3.74 10.75
N VAL A 196 -7.49 3.26 9.57
CA VAL A 196 -8.69 2.44 9.41
C VAL A 196 -8.28 0.98 9.40
N LEU A 197 -8.86 0.18 10.29
CA LEU A 197 -8.49 -1.21 10.48
C LEU A 197 -9.65 -2.15 10.17
N HIS A 198 -9.34 -3.22 9.46
CA HIS A 198 -10.19 -4.39 9.42
C HIS A 198 -9.88 -5.28 10.63
N VAL A 199 -10.94 -5.72 11.31
CA VAL A 199 -10.90 -6.70 12.38
C VAL A 199 -11.81 -7.86 12.00
N PRO A 200 -11.34 -9.13 12.06
CA PRO A 200 -12.15 -10.29 11.75
C PRO A 200 -13.38 -10.41 12.65
N ASP A 201 -14.52 -10.68 12.02
CA ASP A 201 -15.82 -10.85 12.65
C ASP A 201 -16.55 -12.10 12.14
N ASP A 202 -17.76 -12.36 12.65
CA ASP A 202 -18.52 -13.57 12.31
C ASP A 202 -18.81 -13.71 10.81
N LYS A 203 -19.01 -12.59 10.11
CA LYS A 203 -19.35 -12.57 8.69
C LYS A 203 -18.14 -12.49 7.78
N TYR A 204 -17.03 -11.95 8.26
CA TYR A 204 -15.81 -11.76 7.49
C TYR A 204 -14.58 -12.01 8.34
N ARG A 205 -13.95 -13.16 8.10
CA ARG A 205 -12.87 -13.72 8.92
C ARG A 205 -11.47 -13.48 8.36
N LEU A 206 -11.31 -12.49 7.48
CA LEU A 206 -9.96 -12.14 7.01
C LEU A 206 -9.12 -11.62 8.18
N SER A 207 -7.84 -11.95 8.16
CA SER A 207 -6.91 -11.49 9.19
C SER A 207 -6.94 -9.98 9.34
N ALA A 208 -6.80 -9.54 10.60
CA ALA A 208 -6.76 -8.14 10.94
C ALA A 208 -5.66 -7.42 10.14
N ARG A 209 -5.97 -6.24 9.62
CA ARG A 209 -5.03 -5.48 8.79
C ARG A 209 -5.41 -4.01 8.76
N ILE A 210 -4.42 -3.16 8.51
CA ILE A 210 -4.65 -1.76 8.18
C ILE A 210 -5.18 -1.69 6.75
N LEU A 211 -6.32 -1.01 6.56
CA LEU A 211 -6.92 -0.78 5.25
C LEU A 211 -6.44 0.53 4.64
N PHE A 212 -6.44 1.59 5.46
CA PHE A 212 -6.07 2.94 5.06
C PHE A 212 -5.38 3.64 6.21
N GLN A 213 -4.46 4.54 5.89
CA GLN A 213 -3.82 5.39 6.87
C GLN A 213 -3.73 6.81 6.32
N TYR A 214 -4.39 7.75 6.97
CA TYR A 214 -4.47 9.13 6.54
C TYR A 214 -3.70 10.03 7.50
N LEU A 215 -2.92 10.95 6.96
CA LEU A 215 -2.31 12.04 7.71
C LEU A 215 -3.08 13.33 7.44
N LEU A 216 -3.47 13.98 8.53
CA LEU A 216 -4.13 15.28 8.53
C LEU A 216 -3.09 16.33 8.90
N THR A 217 -3.07 17.44 8.16
CA THR A 217 -2.12 18.54 8.40
C THR A 217 -2.79 19.78 8.99
N ALA A 218 -2.00 20.63 9.65
CA ALA A 218 -2.47 21.88 10.24
C ALA A 218 -3.11 22.82 9.19
N HIS A 219 -2.65 22.69 7.94
CA HIS A 219 -3.10 23.44 6.78
C HIS A 219 -4.40 22.92 6.14
N GLY A 220 -4.95 21.80 6.61
CA GLY A 220 -6.18 21.21 6.06
C GLY A 220 -5.94 20.18 4.94
N ASN A 221 -4.68 19.85 4.64
CA ASN A 221 -4.40 18.81 3.66
C ASN A 221 -4.53 17.44 4.29
N LEU A 222 -5.04 16.50 3.50
CA LEU A 222 -5.17 15.09 3.84
C LEU A 222 -4.30 14.28 2.88
N TYR A 223 -3.45 13.42 3.43
CA TYR A 223 -2.56 12.55 2.67
C TYR A 223 -2.84 11.09 3.01
N ASP A 224 -3.11 10.28 1.99
CA ASP A 224 -3.24 8.82 2.11
C ASP A 224 -1.83 8.19 2.05
N LEU A 225 -1.41 7.57 3.14
CA LEU A 225 -0.12 6.89 3.23
C LEU A 225 -0.20 5.56 2.50
N LYS A 226 0.63 5.43 1.46
CA LYS A 226 0.72 4.21 0.67
C LYS A 226 2.10 3.60 0.80
N PRO A 227 2.18 2.27 0.98
CA PRO A 227 3.47 1.60 0.99
C PRO A 227 4.17 1.76 -0.36
N LEU A 228 5.49 1.74 -0.29
CA LEU A 228 6.36 1.54 -1.43
C LEU A 228 6.55 0.03 -1.64
N PHE A 229 6.55 -0.40 -2.90
CA PHE A 229 6.74 -1.81 -3.23
C PHE A 229 8.19 -2.02 -3.67
N MET A 230 8.99 -2.67 -2.81
CA MET A 230 10.34 -3.08 -3.19
C MET A 230 10.27 -4.49 -3.80
N SER A 231 11.02 -4.75 -4.87
CA SER A 231 11.14 -6.09 -5.44
C SER A 231 11.52 -7.09 -4.34
N ALA A 232 10.87 -8.25 -4.24
CA ALA A 232 11.28 -9.34 -3.34
C ALA A 232 12.34 -10.22 -4.03
N ASP A 233 13.29 -10.77 -3.28
CA ASP A 233 14.25 -11.72 -3.83
C ASP A 233 13.57 -13.05 -4.18
N ASN A 234 14.02 -13.64 -5.28
CA ASN A 234 13.71 -15.02 -5.66
C ASN A 234 14.61 -16.05 -4.94
N SER A 235 15.36 -15.67 -3.92
CA SER A 235 16.14 -16.60 -3.09
C SER A 235 15.27 -17.14 -1.97
N ASN A 236 14.34 -18.04 -2.31
CA ASN A 236 13.87 -19.20 -1.52
C ASN A 236 12.66 -19.85 -2.20
N LEU A 237 12.86 -20.36 -3.43
CA LEU A 237 12.03 -21.46 -3.92
C LEU A 237 12.55 -22.78 -3.35
N SER A 238 12.16 -23.10 -2.12
CA SER A 238 12.14 -24.47 -1.60
C SER A 238 11.29 -24.52 -0.33
N GLY A 239 9.98 -24.69 -0.52
CA GLY A 239 9.04 -24.81 0.58
C GLY A 239 7.60 -24.82 0.08
N THR A 240 7.29 -25.76 -0.79
CA THR A 240 5.92 -26.11 -1.21
C THR A 240 4.99 -26.25 0.00
N THR A 241 3.91 -25.48 0.08
CA THR A 241 2.61 -26.03 0.49
C THR A 241 1.48 -25.14 0.00
N GLU A 242 0.87 -25.50 -1.13
CA GLU A 242 -0.53 -25.21 -1.35
C GLU A 242 -1.38 -26.15 -0.47
N PRO A 243 -2.50 -25.69 0.12
CA PRO A 243 -3.37 -26.55 0.90
C PRO A 243 -4.32 -27.32 -0.02
N SER A 244 -3.97 -28.57 -0.33
CA SER A 244 -4.90 -29.54 -0.91
C SER A 244 -5.72 -30.24 0.18
N THR A 245 -7.03 -30.09 0.08
CA THR A 245 -8.10 -30.75 0.83
C THR A 245 -8.08 -32.28 0.65
N SER A 246 -7.96 -33.06 1.73
CA SER A 246 -8.66 -34.37 1.87
C SER A 246 -8.56 -34.94 3.29
N THR A 247 -9.68 -35.48 3.75
CA THR A 247 -10.03 -35.99 5.08
C THR A 247 -9.64 -37.47 5.32
N GLN A 248 -9.62 -37.87 6.61
CA GLN A 248 -9.54 -39.22 7.24
C GLN A 248 -8.13 -39.61 7.70
N GLY A 249 -7.81 -40.06 8.92
CA GLY A 249 -8.52 -40.34 10.17
C GLY A 249 -7.61 -41.20 11.10
N ALA A 250 -7.82 -41.10 12.43
CA ALA A 250 -7.35 -41.98 13.53
C ALA A 250 -5.93 -41.82 14.16
N GLU A 251 -5.93 -41.47 15.46
CA GLU A 251 -4.88 -41.62 16.50
C GLU A 251 -4.76 -43.09 17.02
N PRO A 252 -3.91 -43.52 18.01
CA PRO A 252 -3.05 -42.78 18.99
C PRO A 252 -1.63 -43.34 19.37
N GLN A 253 -0.74 -42.44 19.87
CA GLN A 253 0.30 -42.49 20.98
C GLN A 253 1.20 -43.75 21.24
N PRO A 254 2.43 -43.67 21.86
CA PRO A 254 2.78 -42.88 23.06
C PRO A 254 4.23 -42.29 23.24
N GLU A 255 4.32 -41.32 24.18
CA GLU A 255 5.41 -40.88 25.13
C GLU A 255 6.81 -41.58 25.12
N ARG A 256 8.02 -41.02 25.38
CA ARG A 256 8.64 -39.91 26.17
C ARG A 256 10.22 -40.02 25.99
N PRO A 257 11.16 -39.38 26.74
CA PRO A 257 11.48 -37.96 27.04
C PRO A 257 13.00 -37.57 26.94
N GLY A 258 13.32 -36.25 26.95
CA GLY A 258 14.68 -35.68 27.17
C GLY A 258 15.35 -35.25 25.86
N GLU A 259 15.85 -34.01 25.68
CA GLU A 259 17.05 -33.44 26.31
C GLU A 259 17.04 -31.89 26.27
N LYS A 260 17.82 -31.29 27.18
CA LYS A 260 18.08 -29.85 27.41
C LYS A 260 18.59 -29.10 26.18
N TRP A 261 18.20 -27.82 26.05
CA TRP A 261 19.01 -26.70 25.55
C TRP A 261 18.52 -25.43 26.27
N GLU A 262 19.25 -24.94 27.26
CA GLU A 262 20.31 -23.92 27.15
C GLU A 262 19.79 -22.59 26.58
N GLU A 263 19.58 -21.68 27.52
CA GLU A 263 19.42 -20.23 27.31
C GLU A 263 20.64 -19.71 26.55
N SER A 264 20.38 -19.05 25.43
CA SER A 264 21.35 -18.14 24.81
C SER A 264 20.62 -16.84 24.53
N ASP A 265 20.88 -15.87 25.40
CA ASP A 265 20.72 -14.45 25.10
C ASP A 265 21.38 -14.17 23.75
N THR A 266 20.62 -13.66 22.79
CA THR A 266 21.19 -13.05 21.59
C THR A 266 20.43 -11.78 21.34
N GLU A 267 21.13 -10.70 21.62
CA GLU A 267 20.74 -9.32 21.45
C GLU A 267 20.25 -9.10 20.00
N GLY A 268 19.18 -8.32 19.87
CA GLY A 268 18.48 -8.12 18.62
C GLY A 268 19.34 -7.45 17.55
N GLU A 269 19.93 -8.25 16.67
CA GLU A 269 20.40 -7.82 15.36
C GLU A 269 19.18 -7.58 14.46
N TRP A 270 19.02 -6.33 14.07
CA TRP A 270 18.12 -5.93 13.00
C TRP A 270 18.55 -6.66 11.72
N PRO A 271 17.63 -7.25 10.92
CA PRO A 271 18.03 -7.87 9.67
C PRO A 271 18.63 -6.80 8.76
N ASP A 272 19.90 -7.02 8.41
CA ASP A 272 20.66 -6.24 7.44
C ASP A 272 19.81 -6.00 6.19
N VAL A 273 19.39 -4.74 5.97
CA VAL A 273 18.74 -4.31 4.72
C VAL A 273 19.85 -4.21 3.69
N GLN A 274 20.37 -5.36 3.27
CA GLN A 274 21.27 -5.44 2.13
C GLN A 274 20.51 -4.86 0.95
N GLY A 275 20.95 -3.70 0.48
CA GLY A 275 20.25 -2.92 -0.53
C GLY A 275 20.02 -3.77 -1.78
N LYS A 276 18.76 -4.03 -2.10
CA LYS A 276 18.39 -4.88 -3.23
C LYS A 276 18.89 -4.30 -4.55
N ASP A 277 19.35 -5.16 -5.45
CA ASP A 277 19.88 -4.76 -6.74
C ASP A 277 18.79 -4.40 -7.75
N CYS A 278 19.12 -3.49 -8.66
CA CYS A 278 18.26 -3.09 -9.76
C CYS A 278 17.89 -4.30 -10.62
N VAL A 279 16.60 -4.50 -10.90
CA VAL A 279 16.12 -5.66 -11.67
C VAL A 279 16.51 -5.62 -13.16
N VAL A 280 17.02 -4.47 -13.63
CA VAL A 280 17.44 -4.26 -15.03
C VAL A 280 18.92 -4.57 -15.21
N CYS A 281 19.80 -3.91 -14.45
CA CYS A 281 21.24 -4.12 -14.59
C CYS A 281 21.82 -5.18 -13.64
N GLN A 282 21.16 -5.47 -12.51
CA GLN A 282 21.64 -6.37 -11.45
C GLN A 282 23.04 -6.04 -10.91
N ASN A 283 23.51 -4.80 -11.13
CA ASN A 283 24.87 -4.36 -10.80
C ASN A 283 24.88 -3.18 -9.82
N ALA A 284 23.79 -2.43 -9.73
CA ALA A 284 23.68 -1.23 -8.92
C ALA A 284 22.45 -1.33 -8.00
N PRO A 285 22.50 -0.78 -6.79
CA PRO A 285 21.40 -0.83 -5.85
C PRO A 285 20.17 -0.08 -6.38
N ILE A 286 18.99 -0.53 -5.97
CA ILE A 286 17.74 0.18 -6.21
C ILE A 286 17.78 1.51 -5.48
N ASN A 287 17.63 2.61 -6.23
CA ASN A 287 17.58 3.95 -5.67
C ASN A 287 16.46 4.82 -6.29
N ARG A 288 15.61 4.26 -7.16
CA ARG A 288 14.47 4.97 -7.76
C ARG A 288 13.14 4.31 -7.45
N VAL A 289 12.13 5.13 -7.18
CA VAL A 289 10.72 4.74 -7.12
C VAL A 289 9.98 5.26 -8.33
N LEU A 290 9.20 4.39 -8.99
CA LEU A 290 8.43 4.71 -10.18
C LEU A 290 6.99 5.10 -9.83
N LEU A 291 6.50 6.24 -10.32
CA LEU A 291 5.13 6.71 -10.12
C LEU A 291 4.27 6.48 -11.38
N PRO A 292 2.98 6.14 -11.24
CA PRO A 292 2.18 6.11 -10.01
C PRO A 292 2.20 4.76 -9.27
N CYS A 293 2.88 3.73 -9.81
CA CYS A 293 2.80 2.37 -9.28
C CYS A 293 3.58 2.13 -7.97
N ARG A 294 4.49 3.05 -7.60
CA ARG A 294 5.34 3.03 -6.39
C ARG A 294 6.28 1.83 -6.28
N HIS A 295 6.68 1.23 -7.40
CA HIS A 295 7.70 0.18 -7.37
C HIS A 295 9.11 0.79 -7.28
N ALA A 296 9.85 0.40 -6.25
CA ALA A 296 11.28 0.60 -6.13
C ALA A 296 11.99 -0.63 -6.69
N CYS A 297 12.44 -0.56 -7.94
CA CYS A 297 13.00 -1.73 -8.64
C CYS A 297 14.20 -1.40 -9.54
N VAL A 298 14.59 -0.13 -9.66
CA VAL A 298 15.62 0.30 -10.60
C VAL A 298 16.60 1.29 -9.99
N CYS A 299 17.79 1.39 -10.59
CA CYS A 299 18.80 2.40 -10.29
C CYS A 299 18.68 3.63 -11.20
N ASP A 300 19.39 4.71 -10.86
CA ASP A 300 19.51 5.95 -11.63
C ASP A 300 19.91 5.74 -13.09
N GLY A 301 20.87 4.82 -13.33
CA GLY A 301 21.35 4.53 -14.67
C GLY A 301 20.30 3.85 -15.54
N CYS A 302 19.42 3.04 -14.94
CA CYS A 302 18.45 2.25 -15.71
C CYS A 302 17.12 2.95 -15.95
N VAL A 303 16.73 3.94 -15.12
CA VAL A 303 15.40 4.56 -15.17
C VAL A 303 15.07 5.21 -16.52
N CYS A 304 16.08 5.64 -17.28
CA CYS A 304 15.91 6.30 -18.57
C CYS A 304 15.75 5.31 -19.76
N HIS A 305 15.91 4.00 -19.55
CA HIS A 305 15.90 3.01 -20.62
C HIS A 305 14.52 2.39 -20.91
N PHE A 306 13.48 2.76 -20.16
CA PHE A 306 12.13 2.22 -20.32
C PHE A 306 11.06 3.23 -19.91
N GLN A 307 9.84 3.05 -20.41
CA GLN A 307 8.67 3.87 -20.07
C GLN A 307 7.64 3.11 -19.22
N HIS A 308 7.85 1.82 -18.98
CA HIS A 308 6.96 0.97 -18.21
C HIS A 308 7.72 0.34 -17.04
N CYS A 309 7.08 0.26 -15.88
CA CYS A 309 7.65 -0.37 -14.70
C CYS A 309 8.00 -1.85 -15.00
N PRO A 310 9.24 -2.30 -14.76
CA PRO A 310 9.65 -3.68 -15.03
C PRO A 310 8.83 -4.75 -14.27
N ILE A 311 8.25 -4.39 -13.12
CA ILE A 311 7.49 -5.30 -12.26
C ILE A 311 6.03 -5.39 -12.70
N CYS A 312 5.33 -4.26 -12.79
CA CYS A 312 3.88 -4.23 -12.99
C CYS A 312 3.44 -3.75 -14.38
N ARG A 313 4.38 -3.34 -15.23
CA ARG A 313 4.15 -2.80 -16.57
C ARG A 313 3.29 -1.54 -16.64
N ALA A 314 3.02 -0.88 -15.51
CA ALA A 314 2.37 0.43 -15.50
C ALA A 314 3.29 1.49 -16.15
N PHE A 315 2.69 2.42 -16.89
CA PHE A 315 3.41 3.55 -17.49
C PHE A 315 4.03 4.43 -16.39
N VAL A 316 5.31 4.75 -16.55
CA VAL A 316 6.08 5.57 -15.61
C VAL A 316 5.90 7.03 -16.00
N LEU A 317 5.17 7.76 -15.18
CA LEU A 317 4.95 9.20 -15.38
C LEU A 317 6.11 10.00 -14.79
N GLU A 318 6.53 9.64 -13.60
CA GLU A 318 7.52 10.37 -12.80
C GLU A 318 8.32 9.37 -11.97
N SER A 319 9.47 9.81 -11.46
CA SER A 319 10.24 9.03 -10.50
C SER A 319 10.84 9.91 -9.43
N PHE A 320 11.20 9.35 -8.27
CA PHE A 320 11.98 10.05 -7.26
C PHE A 320 13.08 9.16 -6.71
N ALA A 321 14.17 9.78 -6.25
CA ALA A 321 15.28 9.08 -5.61
C ALA A 321 14.92 8.67 -4.17
N LEU A 322 15.25 7.44 -3.78
CA LEU A 322 15.21 7.02 -2.38
C LEU A 322 16.35 7.72 -1.64
N ALA A 323 16.05 8.32 -0.49
CA ALA A 323 17.01 9.08 0.32
C ALA A 323 18.11 8.21 0.98
N ASN A 324 18.32 6.97 0.55
CA ASN A 324 19.28 6.05 1.15
C ASN A 324 20.69 6.19 0.55
N GLN A 325 21.14 7.43 0.38
CA GLN A 325 22.56 7.71 0.26
C GLN A 325 23.06 7.99 1.66
N GLN A 326 23.70 7.00 2.29
CA GLN A 326 24.81 7.34 3.17
C GLN A 326 25.73 8.20 2.31
N VAL A 327 25.86 9.47 2.66
CA VAL A 327 26.90 10.35 2.13
C VAL A 327 28.22 9.65 2.45
N ARG A 328 28.80 8.95 1.48
CA ARG A 328 30.14 8.36 1.54
C ARG A 328 31.15 9.18 0.73
N ASP A 329 30.78 10.40 0.37
CA ASP A 329 31.62 11.31 -0.38
C ASP A 329 31.80 12.57 0.47
N GLU A 330 32.80 12.58 1.37
CA GLU A 330 33.44 13.81 1.90
C GLU A 330 34.68 13.59 2.81
N GLU A 331 35.26 12.37 2.93
CA GLU A 331 36.47 12.14 3.75
C GLU A 331 37.73 11.68 2.98
N GLU A 332 37.77 11.76 1.64
CA GLU A 332 39.00 11.38 0.87
C GLU A 332 39.83 12.56 0.34
N GLU A 333 39.53 13.82 0.68
CA GLU A 333 40.34 14.98 0.21
C GLU A 333 41.27 15.64 1.26
N GLU A 334 41.32 15.20 2.52
CA GLU A 334 42.22 15.81 3.53
C GLU A 334 43.56 15.07 3.78
N ASP A 335 43.82 13.91 3.16
CA ASP A 335 45.05 13.14 3.41
C ASP A 335 46.17 13.31 2.35
N LEU A 336 46.15 14.40 1.56
CA LEU A 336 47.20 14.68 0.56
C LEU A 336 47.99 15.98 0.76
N GLU A 337 47.81 16.68 1.89
CA GLU A 337 48.69 17.78 2.27
C GLU A 337 49.12 17.68 3.74
N ASP A 338 50.12 16.85 4.02
CA ASP A 338 51.18 17.14 5.02
C ASP A 338 52.42 16.24 4.84
#